data_AF-A0A8S8XLA0-F1
#
_entry.id   AF-A0A8S8XLA0-F1
#
_cell.length_a   1.000
_cell.length_b   1.000
_cell.length_c   1.000
_cell.angle_alpha   90.00
_cell.angle_beta   90.00
_cell.angle_gamma   90.00
#
_symmetry.space_group_name_H-M   'P 1'
#
loop_
_entity.id
_entity.type
_entity.pdbx_description
1 polymer ?
#
loop_
_entity_poly.entity_id
_entity_poly.type
_entity_poly.pdbx_seq_one_letter_code
_entity_poly.pdbx_strand_id
1 'polypeptide(L)'
;MIEIQDIRATKRTVVVDRAKELLLDLVNSGEAASKTVIEEVRSVLTVGTAKEYHGLTCGPNIESSSSLIIVEGRNDVRNLLNCGVKNAISADGAGTIKQELIDLANGKETVILAIDGDRGGEMLFSQLNEMMKVDFVAQAPVGQEWELLPQKTVTKCLSMKVEAAKFAHQIKQKQAKDDKKAGVEDKNWADDMDDTFEKKEAPKEVQELFSHLDDLAPRKAVFVMMDGTVTDPVGPKDLASAANEADGAIAIIYNGSISDKTLDIASEAAIETVVGTKEGKGYGKRDDVQSWLVEVHR
;
A
#
# COMPACT_ATOMS: atom_id res chain seq x y z
N MET A 1 59.42 15.72 -5.84
CA MET A 1 59.17 14.41 -6.46
C MET A 1 58.20 14.67 -7.61
N ILE A 2 58.68 14.65 -8.85
CA ILE A 2 57.85 14.90 -10.05
C ILE A 2 57.62 13.52 -10.67
N GLU A 3 56.43 12.96 -10.49
CA GLU A 3 56.04 11.70 -11.13
C GLU A 3 55.90 11.94 -12.63
N ILE A 4 56.81 11.35 -13.40
CA ILE A 4 56.74 11.31 -14.87
C ILE A 4 55.63 10.30 -15.23
N GLN A 5 54.41 10.78 -15.42
CA GLN A 5 53.32 9.94 -15.94
C GLN A 5 53.64 9.54 -17.39
N ASP A 6 53.69 8.23 -17.64
CA ASP A 6 53.95 7.66 -18.95
C ASP A 6 52.83 8.01 -19.94
N ILE A 7 53.15 8.97 -20.81
CA ILE A 7 52.29 9.49 -21.89
C ILE A 7 51.75 8.38 -22.80
N ARG A 8 52.44 7.23 -22.91
CA ARG A 8 51.99 6.09 -23.72
C ARG A 8 50.90 5.31 -23.03
N ALA A 9 50.96 5.16 -21.71
CA ALA A 9 49.91 4.52 -20.92
C ALA A 9 48.62 5.35 -21.01
N THR A 10 48.71 6.67 -20.78
CA THR A 10 47.55 7.58 -20.86
C THR A 10 46.91 7.60 -22.24
N LYS A 11 47.70 7.63 -23.32
CA LYS A 11 47.17 7.56 -24.69
C LYS A 11 46.48 6.23 -24.98
N ARG A 12 46.98 5.12 -24.42
CA ARG A 12 46.34 3.80 -24.56
C ARG A 12 44.98 3.78 -23.87
N THR A 13 44.87 4.32 -22.66
CA THR A 13 43.61 4.40 -21.93
C THR A 13 42.58 5.24 -22.68
N VAL A 14 42.99 6.42 -23.18
CA VAL A 14 42.10 7.31 -23.97
C VAL A 14 41.61 6.63 -25.25
N VAL A 15 42.48 5.89 -25.95
CA VAL A 15 42.08 5.13 -27.15
C VAL A 15 41.11 4.00 -26.80
N VAL A 16 41.34 3.30 -25.69
CA VAL A 16 40.46 2.23 -25.21
C VAL A 16 39.09 2.79 -24.80
N ASP A 17 39.05 3.92 -24.08
CA ASP A 17 37.79 4.52 -23.64
C ASP A 17 37.00 5.11 -24.81
N ARG A 18 37.68 5.72 -25.79
CA ARG A 18 37.03 6.18 -27.03
C ARG A 18 36.50 5.01 -27.86
N ALA A 19 37.22 3.89 -27.90
CA ALA A 19 36.74 2.68 -28.56
C ALA A 19 35.48 2.13 -27.87
N LYS A 20 35.43 2.13 -26.53
CA LYS A 20 34.24 1.72 -25.76
C LYS A 20 33.03 2.61 -26.07
N GLU A 21 33.19 3.93 -26.11
CA GLU A 21 32.11 4.87 -26.47
C GLU A 21 31.56 4.60 -27.87
N LEU A 22 32.44 4.50 -28.87
CA LEU A 22 32.04 4.25 -30.25
C LEU A 22 31.33 2.91 -30.42
N LEU A 23 31.76 1.88 -29.68
CA LEU A 23 31.11 0.57 -29.68
C LEU A 23 29.72 0.65 -29.04
N LEU A 24 29.55 1.47 -28.01
CA LEU A 24 28.27 1.76 -27.36
C LEU A 24 27.29 2.43 -28.34
N ASP A 25 27.77 3.40 -29.13
CA ASP A 25 26.96 4.08 -30.15
C ASP A 25 26.61 3.16 -31.31
N LEU A 26 27.54 2.28 -31.74
CA LEU A 26 27.30 1.31 -32.81
C LEU A 26 26.28 0.24 -32.39
N VAL A 27 26.34 -0.20 -31.13
CA VAL A 27 25.35 -1.12 -30.55
C VAL A 27 23.98 -0.47 -30.43
N ASN A 28 23.91 0.79 -29.99
CA ASN A 28 22.65 1.53 -29.85
C ASN A 28 22.01 1.88 -31.20
N SER A 29 22.80 2.00 -32.27
CA SER A 29 22.31 2.30 -33.63
C SER A 29 21.79 1.08 -34.39
N GLY A 30 21.90 -0.13 -33.83
CA GLY A 30 21.23 -1.33 -34.35
C GLY A 30 21.86 -1.93 -35.61
N GLU A 31 23.12 -1.60 -35.90
CA GLU A 31 23.87 -2.16 -37.04
C GLU A 31 24.21 -3.64 -36.79
N ALA A 32 23.36 -4.53 -37.32
CA ALA A 32 23.60 -5.91 -37.78
C ALA A 32 24.64 -6.81 -37.08
N ALA A 33 24.87 -6.67 -35.77
CA ALA A 33 25.55 -7.69 -34.96
C ALA A 33 24.52 -8.68 -34.38
N SER A 34 24.87 -9.97 -34.32
CA SER A 34 24.04 -11.01 -33.69
C SER A 34 23.60 -10.54 -32.29
N LYS A 35 22.31 -10.66 -31.97
CA LYS A 35 21.74 -10.21 -30.67
C LYS A 35 22.60 -10.62 -29.46
N THR A 36 23.17 -11.83 -29.51
CA THR A 36 24.06 -12.38 -28.48
C THR A 36 25.35 -11.57 -28.29
N VAL A 37 25.99 -11.11 -29.38
CA VAL A 37 27.23 -10.31 -29.31
C VAL A 37 26.93 -8.91 -28.79
N ILE A 38 25.79 -8.34 -29.19
CA ILE A 38 25.32 -7.05 -28.67
C ILE A 38 25.07 -7.15 -27.16
N GLU A 39 24.44 -8.23 -26.70
CA GLU A 39 24.10 -8.46 -25.29
C GLU A 39 25.36 -8.71 -24.44
N GLU A 40 26.31 -9.51 -24.94
CA GLU A 40 27.62 -9.70 -24.32
C GLU A 40 28.40 -8.37 -24.23
N VAL A 41 28.50 -7.61 -25.32
CA VAL A 41 29.24 -6.34 -25.31
C VAL A 41 28.55 -5.29 -24.44
N ARG A 42 27.20 -5.23 -24.46
CA ARG A 42 26.43 -4.37 -23.56
C ARG A 42 26.70 -4.74 -22.11
N SER A 43 26.68 -6.01 -21.75
CA SER A 43 26.99 -6.45 -20.38
C SER A 43 28.39 -6.00 -19.93
N VAL A 44 29.40 -6.17 -20.78
CA VAL A 44 30.80 -5.81 -20.46
C VAL A 44 30.96 -4.30 -20.27
N LEU A 45 30.28 -3.47 -21.09
CA LEU A 45 30.31 -2.01 -20.95
C LEU A 45 29.50 -1.52 -19.75
N THR A 46 28.48 -2.27 -19.34
CA THR A 46 27.54 -1.86 -18.29
C THR A 46 28.04 -2.23 -16.89
N VAL A 47 28.82 -3.32 -16.75
CA VAL A 47 29.52 -3.68 -15.50
C VAL A 47 30.46 -2.55 -15.02
N GLY A 48 30.96 -1.71 -15.93
CA GLY A 48 31.76 -0.53 -15.59
C GLY A 48 30.97 0.70 -15.09
N THR A 49 29.64 0.63 -15.02
CA THR A 49 28.78 1.78 -14.63
C THR A 49 28.23 1.70 -13.22
N ALA A 50 28.34 0.56 -12.54
CA ALA A 50 27.96 0.45 -11.14
C ALA A 50 28.85 1.36 -10.29
N LYS A 51 28.21 2.16 -9.44
CA LYS A 51 28.86 3.04 -8.45
C LYS A 51 28.58 2.52 -7.05
N GLU A 52 29.27 3.12 -6.10
CA GLU A 52 29.06 2.89 -4.68
C GLU A 52 28.53 4.17 -4.04
N TYR A 53 27.42 4.07 -3.33
CA TYR A 53 26.81 5.16 -2.56
C TYR A 53 26.82 4.77 -1.09
N HIS A 54 27.71 5.38 -0.30
CA HIS A 54 27.85 5.07 1.14
C HIS A 54 27.98 3.56 1.44
N GLY A 55 28.70 2.82 0.60
CA GLY A 55 28.84 1.37 0.73
C GLY A 55 27.71 0.52 0.14
N LEU A 56 26.73 1.13 -0.55
CA LEU A 56 25.67 0.43 -1.26
C LEU A 56 25.96 0.40 -2.76
N THR A 57 25.73 -0.74 -3.40
CA THR A 57 25.87 -0.86 -4.85
C THR A 57 24.73 -0.12 -5.53
N CYS A 58 25.04 0.78 -6.45
CA CYS A 58 24.05 1.63 -7.10
C CYS A 58 24.37 1.87 -8.57
N GLY A 59 23.35 2.32 -9.31
CA GLY A 59 23.50 2.81 -10.66
C GLY A 59 24.07 4.23 -10.70
N PRO A 60 24.59 4.66 -11.86
CA PRO A 60 25.31 5.92 -11.96
C PRO A 60 24.42 7.17 -11.80
N ASN A 61 23.10 7.02 -11.90
CA ASN A 61 22.13 8.11 -11.95
C ASN A 61 21.21 8.20 -10.72
N ILE A 62 21.55 7.54 -9.60
CA ILE A 62 20.70 7.56 -8.40
C ILE A 62 20.47 8.97 -7.83
N GLU A 63 21.48 9.85 -7.88
CA GLU A 63 21.37 11.21 -7.36
C GLU A 63 20.68 12.15 -8.35
N SER A 64 20.94 12.01 -9.65
CA SER A 64 20.42 12.89 -10.70
C SER A 64 18.99 12.57 -11.15
N SER A 65 18.54 11.33 -10.98
CA SER A 65 17.18 10.93 -11.39
C SER A 65 16.14 11.36 -10.36
N SER A 66 14.95 11.77 -10.81
CA SER A 66 13.79 12.06 -9.93
C SER A 66 13.16 10.79 -9.37
N SER A 67 13.30 9.66 -10.09
CA SER A 67 12.84 8.34 -9.66
C SER A 67 13.99 7.47 -9.13
N LEU A 68 13.73 6.68 -8.09
CA LEU A 68 14.66 5.73 -7.50
C LEU A 68 14.05 4.32 -7.51
N ILE A 69 14.84 3.31 -7.91
CA ILE A 69 14.46 1.90 -7.80
C ILE A 69 15.33 1.26 -6.72
N ILE A 70 14.71 0.64 -5.73
CA ILE A 70 15.40 -0.05 -4.64
C ILE A 70 15.22 -1.54 -4.84
N VAL A 71 16.32 -2.29 -4.80
CA VAL A 71 16.33 -3.76 -4.92
C VAL A 71 16.96 -4.37 -3.68
N GLU A 72 16.74 -5.66 -3.45
CA GLU A 72 17.29 -6.37 -2.29
C GLU A 72 18.82 -6.48 -2.36
N GLY A 73 19.34 -6.99 -3.47
CA GLY A 73 20.71 -7.43 -3.62
C GLY A 73 21.54 -6.62 -4.63
N ARG A 74 22.86 -6.80 -4.53
CA ARG A 74 23.84 -6.18 -5.43
C ARG A 74 23.77 -6.76 -6.84
N ASN A 75 23.39 -8.04 -6.98
CA ASN A 75 23.23 -8.69 -8.28
C ASN A 75 22.03 -8.15 -9.05
N ASP A 76 20.94 -7.82 -8.36
CA ASP A 76 19.77 -7.21 -8.96
C ASP A 76 20.12 -5.87 -9.59
N VAL A 77 20.91 -5.04 -8.90
CA VAL A 77 21.42 -3.77 -9.45
C VAL A 77 22.21 -4.02 -10.74
N ARG A 78 23.08 -5.04 -10.76
CA ARG A 78 23.86 -5.38 -11.96
C ARG A 78 22.96 -5.83 -13.11
N ASN A 79 21.96 -6.65 -12.84
CA ASN A 79 21.04 -7.09 -13.88
C ASN A 79 20.18 -5.92 -14.41
N LEU A 80 19.69 -5.07 -13.51
CA LEU A 80 18.96 -3.84 -13.88
C LEU A 80 19.80 -2.91 -14.75
N LEU A 81 21.07 -2.71 -14.38
CA LEU A 81 22.01 -1.93 -15.18
C LEU A 81 22.15 -2.54 -16.58
N ASN A 82 22.40 -3.85 -16.68
CA ASN A 82 22.50 -4.57 -17.96
C ASN A 82 21.22 -4.41 -18.82
N CYS A 83 20.06 -4.33 -18.17
CA CYS A 83 18.77 -4.07 -18.81
C CYS A 83 18.57 -2.59 -19.22
N GLY A 84 19.48 -1.69 -18.86
CA GLY A 84 19.47 -0.26 -19.18
C GLY A 84 18.93 0.65 -18.07
N VAL A 85 18.63 0.11 -16.89
CA VAL A 85 18.07 0.84 -15.74
C VAL A 85 19.21 1.38 -14.87
N LYS A 86 19.39 2.71 -14.88
CA LYS A 86 20.58 3.37 -14.30
C LYS A 86 20.36 4.02 -12.92
N ASN A 87 19.13 3.97 -12.42
CA ASN A 87 18.69 4.63 -11.18
C ASN A 87 18.30 3.60 -10.09
N ALA A 88 18.93 2.42 -10.11
CA ALA A 88 18.73 1.36 -9.13
C ALA A 88 19.74 1.44 -7.98
N ILE A 89 19.35 1.07 -6.77
CA ILE A 89 20.23 0.96 -5.59
C ILE A 89 19.90 -0.30 -4.80
N SER A 90 20.91 -0.99 -4.28
CA SER A 90 20.72 -2.16 -3.41
C SER A 90 20.44 -1.74 -1.97
N ALA A 91 19.47 -2.39 -1.34
CA ALA A 91 19.23 -2.33 0.11
C ALA A 91 20.22 -3.21 0.92
N ASP A 92 20.97 -4.09 0.24
CA ASP A 92 21.96 -5.01 0.82
C ASP A 92 21.34 -6.07 1.77
N GLY A 93 20.14 -6.55 1.42
CA GLY A 93 19.43 -7.64 2.10
C GLY A 93 18.79 -7.31 3.45
N ALA A 94 18.36 -8.35 4.19
CA ALA A 94 17.70 -8.31 5.51
C ALA A 94 18.61 -7.85 6.68
N GLY A 95 19.50 -6.88 6.42
CA GLY A 95 20.36 -6.23 7.40
C GLY A 95 19.74 -4.94 7.95
N THR A 96 20.54 -4.23 8.74
CA THR A 96 20.22 -2.86 9.17
C THR A 96 20.26 -1.95 7.95
N ILE A 97 19.10 -1.46 7.53
CA ILE A 97 18.98 -0.50 6.44
C ILE A 97 19.71 0.79 6.83
N LYS A 98 20.60 1.26 5.94
CA LYS A 98 21.39 2.46 6.17
C LYS A 98 20.53 3.71 6.10
N GLN A 99 20.78 4.66 7.01
CA GLN A 99 20.03 5.93 7.06
C GLN A 99 20.18 6.72 5.75
N GLU A 100 21.35 6.64 5.11
CA GLU A 100 21.64 7.32 3.85
C GLU A 100 20.74 6.85 2.71
N LEU A 101 20.27 5.59 2.74
CA LEU A 101 19.28 5.08 1.77
C LEU A 101 17.90 5.67 2.02
N ILE A 102 17.50 5.76 3.30
CA ILE A 102 16.21 6.33 3.73
C ILE A 102 16.14 7.80 3.33
N ASP A 103 17.18 8.57 3.62
CA ASP A 103 17.27 9.99 3.30
C ASP A 103 17.25 10.21 1.78
N LEU A 104 17.99 9.37 1.03
CA LEU A 104 17.97 9.41 -0.44
C LEU A 104 16.57 9.13 -0.98
N ALA A 105 15.87 8.13 -0.45
CA ALA A 105 14.52 7.78 -0.92
C ALA A 105 13.49 8.87 -0.60
N ASN A 106 13.53 9.43 0.61
CA ASN A 106 12.62 10.50 1.03
C ASN A 106 12.82 11.80 0.21
N GLY A 107 14.03 12.03 -0.32
CA GLY A 107 14.32 13.16 -1.21
C GLY A 107 13.83 12.99 -2.66
N LYS A 108 13.27 11.84 -3.04
CA LYS A 108 12.87 11.54 -4.42
C LYS A 108 11.37 11.70 -4.65
N GLU A 109 11.03 12.07 -5.89
CA GLU A 109 9.63 12.23 -6.28
C GLU A 109 8.91 10.89 -6.31
N THR A 110 9.57 9.86 -6.88
CA THR A 110 9.01 8.52 -7.02
C THR A 110 10.01 7.46 -6.55
N VAL A 111 9.59 6.63 -5.60
CA VAL A 111 10.36 5.49 -5.10
C VAL A 111 9.64 4.20 -5.46
N ILE A 112 10.34 3.32 -6.17
CA ILE A 112 9.86 2.00 -6.58
C ILE A 112 10.67 0.95 -5.84
N LEU A 113 10.00 0.09 -5.07
CA LEU A 113 10.63 -1.07 -4.48
C LEU A 113 10.47 -2.29 -5.40
N ALA A 114 11.58 -2.80 -5.90
CA ALA A 114 11.65 -4.01 -6.71
C ALA A 114 12.01 -5.19 -5.81
N ILE A 115 11.03 -6.08 -5.60
CA ILE A 115 11.14 -7.23 -4.69
C ILE A 115 11.07 -8.55 -5.46
N ASP A 116 11.72 -9.57 -4.93
CA ASP A 116 11.66 -10.92 -5.48
C ASP A 116 10.27 -11.54 -5.36
N GLY A 117 10.00 -12.55 -6.18
CA GLY A 117 8.71 -13.22 -6.28
C GLY A 117 8.44 -14.24 -5.19
N ASP A 118 9.02 -14.08 -4.00
CA ASP A 118 8.96 -15.01 -2.89
C ASP A 118 8.47 -14.34 -1.59
N ARG A 119 8.43 -15.12 -0.50
CA ARG A 119 8.03 -14.59 0.82
C ARG A 119 9.09 -13.65 1.41
N GLY A 120 10.37 -13.84 1.07
CA GLY A 120 11.45 -12.98 1.53
C GLY A 120 11.29 -11.55 1.01
N GLY A 121 10.99 -11.41 -0.28
CA GLY A 121 10.69 -10.13 -0.91
C GLY A 121 9.44 -9.45 -0.33
N GLU A 122 8.38 -10.22 -0.03
CA GLU A 122 7.18 -9.68 0.64
C GLU A 122 7.48 -9.15 2.06
N MET A 123 8.36 -9.84 2.82
CA MET A 123 8.81 -9.40 4.14
C MET A 123 9.67 -8.14 4.05
N LEU A 124 10.59 -8.08 3.08
CA LEU A 124 11.43 -6.92 2.83
C LEU A 124 10.60 -5.68 2.50
N PHE A 125 9.55 -5.84 1.66
CA PHE A 125 8.61 -4.76 1.39
C PHE A 125 7.96 -4.23 2.67
N SER A 126 7.45 -5.12 3.52
CA SER A 126 6.78 -4.71 4.76
C SER A 126 7.73 -3.91 5.67
N GLN A 127 8.98 -4.36 5.80
CA GLN A 127 10.00 -3.67 6.58
C GLN A 127 10.36 -2.29 6.00
N LEU A 128 10.63 -2.20 4.69
CA LEU A 128 11.03 -0.94 4.05
C LEU A 128 9.89 0.07 3.97
N ASN A 129 8.66 -0.39 3.76
CA ASN A 129 7.47 0.47 3.70
C ASN A 129 7.17 1.15 5.05
N GLU A 130 7.61 0.58 6.17
CA GLU A 130 7.52 1.21 7.50
C GLU A 130 8.63 2.24 7.76
N MET A 131 9.83 2.01 7.23
CA MET A 131 11.01 2.83 7.54
C MET A 131 11.20 4.02 6.58
N MET A 132 10.67 3.93 5.36
CA MET A 132 10.92 4.93 4.32
C MET A 132 9.76 5.07 3.33
N LYS A 133 9.74 6.19 2.60
CA LYS A 133 8.75 6.43 1.55
C LYS A 133 8.89 5.40 0.41
N VAL A 134 7.82 4.65 0.14
CA VAL A 134 7.70 3.76 -1.01
C VAL A 134 6.38 4.05 -1.72
N ASP A 135 6.44 4.49 -2.98
CA ASP A 135 5.24 4.84 -3.76
C ASP A 135 4.68 3.63 -4.51
N PHE A 136 5.58 2.84 -5.10
CA PHE A 136 5.22 1.69 -5.93
C PHE A 136 6.05 0.46 -5.61
N VAL A 137 5.49 -0.70 -5.90
CA VAL A 137 6.14 -2.01 -5.79
C VAL A 137 6.13 -2.69 -7.15
N ALA A 138 7.29 -3.19 -7.56
CA ALA A 138 7.45 -4.06 -8.71
C ALA A 138 7.86 -5.45 -8.21
N GLN A 139 6.91 -6.39 -8.16
CA GLN A 139 7.21 -7.77 -7.77
C GLN A 139 7.66 -8.57 -9.00
N ALA A 140 8.73 -9.35 -8.83
CA ALA A 140 9.12 -10.35 -9.82
C ALA A 140 8.05 -11.45 -9.95
N PRO A 141 7.98 -12.18 -11.07
CA PRO A 141 7.11 -13.35 -11.18
C PRO A 141 7.34 -14.33 -10.02
N VAL A 142 6.28 -15.02 -9.59
CA VAL A 142 6.35 -15.94 -8.44
C VAL A 142 7.48 -16.95 -8.60
N GLY A 143 8.37 -17.03 -7.60
CA GLY A 143 9.54 -17.90 -7.57
C GLY A 143 10.69 -17.49 -8.48
N GLN A 144 10.71 -16.25 -8.98
CA GLN A 144 11.84 -15.68 -9.73
C GLN A 144 12.47 -14.51 -8.97
N GLU A 145 13.77 -14.35 -9.17
CA GLU A 145 14.61 -13.33 -8.55
C GLU A 145 15.06 -12.30 -9.59
N TRP A 146 15.18 -11.04 -9.17
CA TRP A 146 15.58 -9.93 -10.05
C TRP A 146 16.95 -10.14 -10.69
N GLU A 147 17.86 -10.87 -10.06
CA GLU A 147 19.19 -11.18 -10.59
C GLU A 147 19.17 -11.98 -11.90
N LEU A 148 18.13 -12.78 -12.15
CA LEU A 148 18.01 -13.67 -13.30
C LEU A 148 16.89 -13.29 -14.29
N LEU A 149 16.22 -12.16 -14.08
CA LEU A 149 15.14 -11.73 -14.97
C LEU A 149 15.65 -11.28 -16.34
N PRO A 150 15.07 -11.78 -17.46
CA PRO A 150 15.34 -11.24 -18.79
C PRO A 150 14.89 -9.78 -18.92
N GLN A 151 15.54 -9.01 -19.81
CA GLN A 151 15.24 -7.59 -20.03
C GLN A 151 13.75 -7.29 -20.29
N LYS A 152 13.08 -8.16 -21.05
CA LYS A 152 11.64 -8.02 -21.33
C LYS A 152 10.79 -8.14 -20.07
N THR A 153 11.15 -9.06 -19.17
CA THR A 153 10.46 -9.28 -17.91
C THR A 153 10.70 -8.12 -16.94
N VAL A 154 11.95 -7.65 -16.82
CA VAL A 154 12.31 -6.44 -16.06
C VAL A 154 11.45 -5.25 -16.49
N THR A 155 11.40 -4.97 -17.79
CA THR A 155 10.62 -3.86 -18.34
C THR A 155 9.13 -4.01 -18.04
N LYS A 156 8.59 -5.23 -18.18
CA LYS A 156 7.19 -5.52 -17.87
C LYS A 156 6.89 -5.31 -16.38
N CYS A 157 7.69 -5.85 -15.48
CA CYS A 157 7.52 -5.71 -14.03
C CYS A 157 7.55 -4.24 -13.59
N LEU A 158 8.50 -3.44 -14.10
CA LEU A 158 8.57 -2.01 -13.81
C LEU A 158 7.40 -1.22 -14.39
N SER A 159 6.89 -1.61 -15.56
CA SER A 159 5.72 -0.96 -16.19
C SER A 159 4.41 -1.28 -15.47
N MET A 160 4.27 -2.50 -14.95
CA MET A 160 3.09 -3.00 -14.25
C MET A 160 3.20 -2.87 -12.72
N LYS A 161 4.00 -1.91 -12.24
CA LYS A 161 4.16 -1.63 -10.82
C LYS A 161 2.82 -1.30 -10.17
N VAL A 162 2.64 -1.76 -8.93
CA VAL A 162 1.44 -1.58 -8.12
C VAL A 162 1.71 -0.51 -7.07
N GLU A 163 0.72 0.27 -6.68
CA GLU A 163 0.86 1.22 -5.55
C GLU A 163 1.15 0.45 -4.24
N ALA A 164 2.06 0.98 -3.42
CA ALA A 164 2.49 0.33 -2.18
C ALA A 164 1.32 0.01 -1.24
N ALA A 165 0.37 0.94 -1.08
CA ALA A 165 -0.81 0.74 -0.23
C ALA A 165 -1.70 -0.43 -0.71
N LYS A 166 -1.91 -0.55 -2.03
CA LYS A 166 -2.67 -1.66 -2.62
C LYS A 166 -1.95 -2.98 -2.43
N PHE A 167 -0.62 -2.98 -2.59
CA PHE A 167 0.20 -4.17 -2.42
C PHE A 167 0.24 -4.65 -0.96
N ALA A 168 0.35 -3.73 0.00
CA ALA A 168 0.28 -4.04 1.43
C ALA A 168 -1.05 -4.72 1.82
N HIS A 169 -2.17 -4.24 1.27
CA HIS A 169 -3.47 -4.86 1.50
C HIS A 169 -3.55 -6.29 0.91
N GLN A 170 -2.97 -6.51 -0.27
CA GLN A 170 -2.92 -7.84 -0.89
C GLN A 170 -2.10 -8.84 -0.07
N ILE A 171 -0.96 -8.43 0.49
CA ILE A 171 -0.14 -9.28 1.38
C ILE A 171 -0.94 -9.67 2.61
N LYS A 172 -1.58 -8.71 3.30
CA LYS A 172 -2.40 -8.99 4.50
C LYS A 172 -3.52 -9.99 4.20
N GLN A 173 -4.23 -9.83 3.07
CA GLN A 173 -5.28 -10.78 2.66
C GLN A 173 -4.74 -12.18 2.33
N LYS A 174 -3.54 -12.26 1.73
CA LYS A 174 -2.90 -13.53 1.38
C LYS A 174 -2.44 -14.27 2.64
N GLN A 175 -1.82 -13.57 3.59
CA GLN A 175 -1.45 -14.11 4.90
C GLN A 175 -2.67 -14.65 5.65
N ALA A 176 -3.76 -13.87 5.75
CA ALA A 176 -4.99 -14.32 6.40
C ALA A 176 -5.64 -15.55 5.73
N LYS A 177 -5.44 -15.75 4.42
CA LYS A 177 -5.90 -16.96 3.71
C LYS A 177 -4.99 -18.16 3.96
N ASP A 178 -3.68 -17.94 4.00
CA ASP A 178 -2.70 -18.98 4.25
C ASP A 178 -2.79 -19.48 5.71
N ASP A 179 -3.04 -18.60 6.67
CA ASP A 179 -3.23 -18.95 8.08
C ASP A 179 -4.51 -19.78 8.29
N LYS A 180 -5.61 -19.38 7.64
CA LYS A 180 -6.85 -20.18 7.60
C LYS A 180 -6.65 -21.56 6.97
N LYS A 181 -5.77 -21.69 5.98
CA LYS A 181 -5.48 -22.96 5.28
C LYS A 181 -4.55 -23.86 6.08
N ALA A 182 -3.66 -23.29 6.90
CA ALA A 182 -2.73 -24.02 7.76
C ALA A 182 -3.38 -24.58 9.04
N GLY A 183 -4.66 -24.28 9.30
CA GLY A 183 -5.38 -24.79 10.48
C GLY A 183 -4.87 -24.22 11.79
N VAL A 184 -4.12 -23.11 11.74
CA VAL A 184 -3.78 -22.34 12.93
C VAL A 184 -5.02 -21.52 13.26
N GLU A 185 -5.77 -21.94 14.28
CA GLU A 185 -6.73 -21.04 14.94
C GLU A 185 -5.93 -19.83 15.41
N ASP A 186 -6.23 -18.70 14.79
CA ASP A 186 -5.64 -17.42 15.09
C ASP A 186 -5.90 -17.10 16.57
N LYS A 187 -4.88 -17.31 17.40
CA LYS A 187 -4.82 -16.80 18.77
C LYS A 187 -3.97 -15.53 18.81
N ASN A 188 -4.15 -14.63 17.85
CA ASN A 188 -3.79 -13.23 18.08
C ASN A 188 -4.80 -12.59 19.03
N TRP A 189 -4.52 -12.69 20.34
CA TRP A 189 -5.13 -11.86 21.38
C TRP A 189 -4.81 -10.35 21.22
N ALA A 190 -4.10 -9.96 20.16
CA ALA A 190 -3.67 -8.60 19.87
C ALA A 190 -4.53 -7.89 18.80
N ASP A 191 -5.34 -8.62 18.01
CA ASP A 191 -6.19 -8.04 16.95
C ASP A 191 -7.62 -7.66 17.42
N ASP A 192 -7.94 -7.85 18.71
CA ASP A 192 -9.10 -7.22 19.36
C ASP A 192 -8.85 -5.73 19.75
N MET A 193 -7.68 -5.19 19.38
CA MET A 193 -7.44 -3.74 19.36
C MET A 193 -7.49 -3.25 17.92
N ASP A 194 -8.69 -2.86 17.51
CA ASP A 194 -9.00 -2.08 16.32
C ASP A 194 -8.34 -0.69 16.40
N ASP A 195 -7.02 -0.62 16.16
CA ASP A 195 -6.27 0.63 16.06
C ASP A 195 -6.08 1.01 14.58
N THR A 196 -7.19 1.20 13.88
CA THR A 196 -7.30 2.25 12.85
C THR A 196 -8.74 2.74 12.79
N PHE A 197 -9.06 3.70 13.66
CA PHE A 197 -10.24 4.54 13.60
C PHE A 197 -10.22 5.40 12.32
N GLU A 198 -10.57 4.82 11.17
CA GLU A 198 -11.09 5.61 10.05
C GLU A 198 -12.54 5.97 10.41
N LYS A 199 -12.77 7.19 10.90
CA LYS A 199 -14.12 7.78 10.95
C LYS A 199 -14.68 7.79 9.52
N LYS A 200 -15.48 6.78 9.17
CA LYS A 200 -16.41 6.89 8.05
C LYS A 200 -17.44 7.94 8.42
N GLU A 201 -17.25 9.16 7.91
CA GLU A 201 -18.27 10.19 7.99
C GLU A 201 -19.57 9.65 7.37
N ALA A 202 -20.66 9.78 8.13
CA ALA A 202 -21.96 9.26 7.74
C ALA A 202 -22.49 9.97 6.48
N PRO A 203 -23.25 9.27 5.61
CA PRO A 203 -23.93 9.87 4.46
C PRO A 203 -24.74 11.12 4.84
N LYS A 204 -24.92 12.06 3.89
CA LYS A 204 -25.59 13.35 4.15
C LYS A 204 -27.01 13.17 4.71
N GLU A 205 -27.68 12.08 4.35
CA GLU A 205 -29.01 11.74 4.88
C GLU A 205 -28.97 11.44 6.40
N VAL A 206 -27.88 10.86 6.91
CA VAL A 206 -27.71 10.55 8.35
C VAL A 206 -27.31 11.79 9.15
N GLN A 207 -26.65 12.77 8.51
CA GLN A 207 -26.35 14.07 9.14
C GLN A 207 -27.62 14.87 9.46
N GLU A 208 -28.65 14.79 8.61
CA GLU A 208 -29.96 15.38 8.89
C GLU A 208 -30.72 14.62 9.99
N LEU A 209 -30.50 13.32 10.16
CA LEU A 209 -31.08 12.56 11.29
C LEU A 209 -30.44 12.95 12.64
N PHE A 210 -29.18 13.38 12.64
CA PHE A 210 -28.52 13.86 13.87
C PHE A 210 -29.09 15.20 14.37
N SER A 211 -29.58 16.09 13.51
CA SER A 211 -30.20 17.34 13.96
C SER A 211 -31.53 17.10 14.68
N HIS A 212 -32.32 16.14 14.22
CA HIS A 212 -33.56 15.70 14.87
C HIS A 212 -33.32 15.03 16.24
N LEU A 213 -32.11 14.52 16.48
CA LEU A 213 -31.72 13.97 17.79
C LEU A 213 -31.49 15.08 18.83
N ASP A 214 -30.95 16.24 18.42
CA ASP A 214 -30.66 17.36 19.32
C ASP A 214 -31.95 18.01 19.89
N ASP A 215 -33.06 17.96 19.13
CA ASP A 215 -34.37 18.49 19.53
C ASP A 215 -35.19 17.51 20.40
N LEU A 216 -34.70 16.29 20.59
CA LEU A 216 -35.42 15.22 21.27
C LEU A 216 -35.11 15.19 22.77
N ALA A 217 -36.13 15.01 23.62
CA ALA A 217 -35.91 14.87 25.06
C ALA A 217 -35.14 13.57 25.40
N PRO A 218 -34.34 13.54 26.49
CA PRO A 218 -33.57 12.35 26.86
C PRO A 218 -34.44 11.09 26.99
N ARG A 219 -33.94 9.97 26.46
CA ARG A 219 -34.57 8.64 26.46
C ARG A 219 -35.89 8.58 25.68
N LYS A 220 -36.11 9.48 24.74
CA LYS A 220 -37.21 9.36 23.78
C LYS A 220 -36.71 8.90 22.42
N ALA A 221 -37.59 8.27 21.65
CA ALA A 221 -37.36 7.91 20.26
C ALA A 221 -38.38 8.59 19.35
N VAL A 222 -38.00 8.82 18.10
CA VAL A 222 -38.89 9.19 17.00
C VAL A 222 -38.61 8.30 15.81
N PHE A 223 -39.63 8.06 15.00
CA PHE A 223 -39.52 7.31 13.75
C PHE A 223 -39.58 8.28 12.58
N VAL A 224 -38.70 8.07 11.61
CA VAL A 224 -38.66 8.84 10.37
C VAL A 224 -39.24 7.97 9.27
N MET A 225 -40.32 8.44 8.67
CA MET A 225 -41.01 7.76 7.57
C MET A 225 -40.34 8.04 6.23
N MET A 226 -40.65 7.23 5.22
CA MET A 226 -40.09 7.39 3.87
C MET A 226 -40.42 8.74 3.20
N ASP A 227 -41.48 9.43 3.66
CA ASP A 227 -41.87 10.76 3.18
C ASP A 227 -41.18 11.92 3.93
N GLY A 228 -40.29 11.62 4.88
CA GLY A 228 -39.58 12.60 5.70
C GLY A 228 -40.38 13.09 6.92
N THR A 229 -41.57 12.55 7.17
CA THR A 229 -42.37 12.87 8.36
C THR A 229 -41.78 12.19 9.60
N VAL A 230 -41.75 12.92 10.70
CA VAL A 230 -41.28 12.44 12.01
C VAL A 230 -42.47 12.22 12.93
N THR A 231 -42.53 11.06 13.59
CA THR A 231 -43.59 10.74 14.54
C THR A 231 -43.43 11.46 15.88
N ASP A 232 -44.48 11.43 16.71
CA ASP A 232 -44.40 11.95 18.07
C ASP A 232 -43.35 11.19 18.92
N PRO A 233 -42.66 11.88 19.86
CA PRO A 233 -41.66 11.26 20.73
C PRO A 233 -42.20 10.18 21.66
N VAL A 234 -41.78 8.93 21.43
CA VAL A 234 -42.15 7.77 22.25
C VAL A 234 -41.11 7.43 23.31
N GLY A 235 -41.56 6.89 24.44
CA GLY A 235 -40.66 6.43 25.50
C GLY A 235 -40.14 5.01 25.24
N PRO A 236 -39.13 4.55 26.01
CA PRO A 236 -38.52 3.23 25.79
C PRO A 236 -39.46 2.05 26.05
N LYS A 237 -40.54 2.26 26.81
CA LYS A 237 -41.56 1.25 27.10
C LYS A 237 -42.48 1.00 25.90
N ASP A 238 -42.75 2.06 25.14
CA ASP A 238 -43.71 2.05 24.03
C ASP A 238 -42.99 1.97 22.67
N LEU A 239 -41.67 1.82 22.69
CA LEU A 239 -40.83 1.76 21.49
C LEU A 239 -41.19 0.59 20.59
N ALA A 240 -41.45 -0.59 21.17
CA ALA A 240 -41.79 -1.80 20.42
C ALA A 240 -43.18 -1.70 19.78
N SER A 241 -44.16 -1.14 20.49
CA SER A 241 -45.51 -0.92 19.94
C SER A 241 -45.47 0.15 18.84
N ALA A 242 -44.75 1.25 19.08
CA ALA A 242 -44.65 2.34 18.11
C ALA A 242 -43.88 1.93 16.84
N ALA A 243 -42.87 1.08 16.95
CA ALA A 243 -42.15 0.54 15.79
C ALA A 243 -43.06 -0.33 14.90
N ASN A 244 -43.94 -1.13 15.53
CA ASN A 244 -44.91 -1.96 14.80
C ASN A 244 -46.07 -1.13 14.20
N GLU A 245 -46.43 0.00 14.81
CA GLU A 245 -47.47 0.91 14.29
C GLU A 245 -46.92 1.84 13.20
N ALA A 246 -45.62 2.11 13.20
CA ALA A 246 -44.93 2.95 12.21
C ALA A 246 -44.55 2.16 10.94
N ASP A 247 -45.55 1.57 10.28
CA ASP A 247 -45.38 0.86 9.01
C ASP A 247 -44.87 1.83 7.92
N GLY A 248 -43.69 1.55 7.36
CA GLY A 248 -42.99 2.44 6.41
C GLY A 248 -41.94 3.38 7.02
N ALA A 249 -41.55 3.19 8.28
CA ALA A 249 -40.41 3.87 8.89
C ALA A 249 -39.08 3.40 8.28
N ILE A 250 -38.22 4.35 7.90
CA ILE A 250 -36.88 4.08 7.36
C ILE A 250 -35.78 4.23 8.41
N ALA A 251 -36.03 5.00 9.48
CA ALA A 251 -35.07 5.20 10.56
C ALA A 251 -35.72 5.37 11.93
N ILE A 252 -35.05 4.86 12.97
CA ILE A 252 -35.34 5.16 14.38
C ILE A 252 -34.27 6.13 14.90
N ILE A 253 -34.68 7.27 15.43
CA ILE A 253 -33.79 8.19 16.14
C ILE A 253 -34.08 8.07 17.63
N TYR A 254 -33.12 7.60 18.42
CA TYR A 254 -33.26 7.45 19.85
C TYR A 254 -32.25 8.33 20.61
N ASN A 255 -32.74 9.27 21.41
CA ASN A 255 -31.87 10.09 22.26
C ASN A 255 -31.46 9.30 23.52
N GLY A 256 -30.60 8.30 23.33
CA GLY A 256 -30.10 7.41 24.37
C GLY A 256 -29.18 6.32 23.83
N SER A 257 -28.71 5.46 24.73
CA SER A 257 -27.82 4.36 24.36
C SER A 257 -28.57 3.28 23.56
N ILE A 258 -28.03 2.87 22.41
CA ILE A 258 -28.60 1.78 21.59
C ILE A 258 -28.29 0.45 22.28
N SER A 259 -29.34 -0.28 22.67
CA SER A 259 -29.21 -1.62 23.26
C SER A 259 -29.53 -2.73 22.26
N ASP A 260 -29.17 -3.98 22.56
CA ASP A 260 -29.55 -5.15 21.76
C ASP A 260 -31.05 -5.16 21.45
N LYS A 261 -31.88 -4.87 22.46
CA LYS A 261 -33.34 -4.76 22.32
C LYS A 261 -33.78 -3.69 21.33
N THR A 262 -33.03 -2.60 21.20
CA THR A 262 -33.36 -1.52 20.26
C THR A 262 -33.12 -1.98 18.83
N LEU A 263 -32.08 -2.78 18.61
CA LEU A 263 -31.75 -3.37 17.31
C LEU A 263 -32.73 -4.50 16.97
N ASP A 264 -33.11 -5.34 17.94
CA ASP A 264 -34.13 -6.36 17.74
C ASP A 264 -35.48 -5.75 17.35
N ILE A 265 -35.91 -4.67 18.02
CA ILE A 265 -37.15 -3.95 17.67
C ILE A 265 -37.06 -3.37 16.24
N ALA A 266 -35.91 -2.83 15.85
CA ALA A 266 -35.71 -2.30 14.50
C ALA A 266 -35.77 -3.41 13.44
N SER A 267 -35.13 -4.56 13.71
CA SER A 267 -35.14 -5.74 12.85
C SER A 267 -36.54 -6.33 12.70
N GLU A 268 -37.27 -6.49 13.82
CA GLU A 268 -38.65 -6.99 13.82
C GLU A 268 -39.61 -6.07 13.05
N ALA A 269 -39.39 -4.75 13.12
CA ALA A 269 -40.16 -3.75 12.39
C ALA A 269 -39.65 -3.49 10.96
N ALA A 270 -38.63 -4.22 10.49
CA ALA A 270 -37.99 -4.05 9.18
C ALA A 270 -37.46 -2.62 8.91
N ILE A 271 -36.96 -1.95 9.95
CA ILE A 271 -36.40 -0.60 9.87
C ILE A 271 -34.88 -0.69 9.68
N GLU A 272 -34.40 -0.17 8.55
CA GLU A 272 -33.01 -0.35 8.10
C GLU A 272 -31.99 0.45 8.92
N THR A 273 -32.40 1.58 9.52
CA THR A 273 -31.46 2.52 10.16
C THR A 273 -31.83 2.84 11.61
N VAL A 274 -30.86 2.81 12.51
CA VAL A 274 -31.02 3.24 13.92
C VAL A 274 -29.95 4.25 14.28
N VAL A 275 -30.36 5.45 14.72
CA VAL A 275 -29.47 6.52 15.18
C VAL A 275 -29.60 6.65 16.69
N GLY A 276 -28.47 6.71 17.39
CA GLY A 276 -28.46 6.88 18.84
C GLY A 276 -27.23 7.61 19.34
N THR A 277 -27.15 7.86 20.65
CA THR A 277 -26.05 8.65 21.21
C THR A 277 -24.78 7.83 21.37
N LYS A 278 -24.90 6.62 21.92
CA LYS A 278 -23.77 5.74 22.25
C LYS A 278 -24.16 4.27 22.33
N GLU A 279 -23.16 3.40 22.44
CA GLU A 279 -23.35 1.97 22.64
C GLU A 279 -23.95 1.67 24.03
N GLY A 280 -24.96 0.80 24.04
CA GLY A 280 -25.65 0.34 25.23
C GLY A 280 -25.38 -1.14 25.53
N LYS A 281 -26.08 -1.66 26.54
CA LYS A 281 -25.91 -3.05 26.98
C LYS A 281 -26.28 -4.03 25.87
N GLY A 282 -25.33 -4.88 25.50
CA GLY A 282 -25.51 -5.93 24.49
C GLY A 282 -25.50 -5.42 23.04
N TYR A 283 -25.08 -4.18 22.80
CA TYR A 283 -24.94 -3.65 21.45
C TYR A 283 -23.98 -4.52 20.62
N GLY A 284 -24.43 -4.90 19.43
CA GLY A 284 -23.66 -5.66 18.46
C GLY A 284 -24.14 -5.35 17.05
N LYS A 285 -23.22 -5.27 16.08
CA LYS A 285 -23.56 -5.02 14.68
C LYS A 285 -24.47 -6.14 14.16
N ARG A 286 -25.56 -5.76 13.49
CA ARG A 286 -26.49 -6.68 12.84
C ARG A 286 -26.39 -6.50 11.32
N ASP A 287 -26.61 -7.56 10.56
CA ASP A 287 -26.47 -7.54 9.10
C ASP A 287 -27.65 -6.82 8.41
N ASP A 288 -28.79 -6.74 9.09
CA ASP A 288 -30.07 -6.23 8.60
C ASP A 288 -30.41 -4.81 9.12
N VAL A 289 -29.67 -4.29 10.11
CA VAL A 289 -29.90 -2.97 10.71
C VAL A 289 -28.60 -2.18 10.81
N GLN A 290 -28.53 -1.05 10.12
CA GLN A 290 -27.41 -0.11 10.22
C GLN A 290 -27.57 0.81 11.43
N SER A 291 -26.60 0.76 12.35
CA SER A 291 -26.59 1.62 13.53
C SER A 291 -25.56 2.74 13.42
N TRP A 292 -25.99 3.95 13.74
CA TRP A 292 -25.18 5.16 13.72
C TRP A 292 -25.17 5.80 15.11
N LEU A 293 -23.99 6.15 15.58
CA LEU A 293 -23.78 6.66 16.94
C LEU A 293 -23.21 8.06 16.89
N VAL A 294 -23.80 8.99 17.62
CA VAL A 294 -23.32 10.39 17.74
C VAL A 294 -21.88 10.43 18.24
N GLU A 295 -21.52 9.67 19.28
CA GLU A 295 -20.17 9.70 19.86
C GLU A 295 -19.08 9.22 18.90
N VAL A 296 -19.45 8.45 17.86
CA VAL A 296 -18.50 7.81 16.94
C VAL A 296 -18.53 8.44 15.54
N HIS A 297 -19.72 8.84 15.06
CA HIS A 297 -19.98 9.19 13.66
C HIS A 297 -20.36 10.67 13.43
N ARG A 298 -20.52 11.46 14.50
CA ARG A 298 -20.60 12.93 14.45
C ARG A 298 -19.22 13.55 14.65
#